data_AF-A0A953UVB0-F1
#
_entry.id   AF-A0A953UVB0-F1
#
_cell.length_a   1.000
_cell.length_b   1.000
_cell.length_c   1.000
_cell.angle_alpha   90.00
_cell.angle_beta   90.00
_cell.angle_gamma   90.00
#
_symmetry.space_group_name_H-M   'P 1'
#
loop_
_entity.id
_entity.type
_entity.pdbx_description
1 polymer ?
#
loop_
_entity_poly.entity_id
_entity_poly.type
_entity_poly.pdbx_seq_one_letter_code
_entity_poly.pdbx_strand_id
1 'polypeptide(L)'
;MNNQHRNNHRVFLISPARIGGPRSNTLLRQEADFDLAIRLRNGSATLGEAYSFISGLYFRGKMAYVGAFAAPPVGAPPALIIVPGLGLVPPQTMFHAEQLRGTAGVPIKESNPAFTAPLLRDAAMLDRQGGPDCQYVLLGSIATAKYTDPLLQVFGERLLFPSEFVGRGDMSRGGLVLRCAQSGNELSYVCVRGATVQGRRPEKLSPLRKR
;
A
#
# COMPACT_ATOMS: atom_id res chain seq x y z
N MET A 1 7.71 -36.18 -0.31
CA MET A 1 6.80 -35.77 -1.41
C MET A 1 6.91 -34.27 -1.60
N ASN A 2 7.55 -33.92 -2.72
CA ASN A 2 7.85 -32.62 -3.32
C ASN A 2 7.26 -31.36 -2.67
N ASN A 3 8.14 -30.63 -1.97
CA ASN A 3 7.93 -29.22 -1.64
C ASN A 3 8.16 -28.39 -2.91
N GLN A 4 7.19 -28.38 -3.83
CA GLN A 4 7.16 -27.37 -4.89
C GLN A 4 6.86 -26.04 -4.21
N HIS A 5 7.90 -25.27 -3.89
CA HIS A 5 7.77 -23.83 -3.83
C HIS A 5 7.31 -23.39 -5.22
N ARG A 6 5.99 -23.30 -5.44
CA ARG A 6 5.48 -22.59 -6.60
C ARG A 6 6.12 -21.21 -6.53
N ASN A 7 6.85 -20.85 -7.57
CA ASN A 7 7.52 -19.57 -7.69
C ASN A 7 6.44 -18.51 -7.94
N ASN A 8 5.59 -18.29 -6.93
CA ASN A 8 4.43 -17.42 -7.05
C ASN A 8 4.94 -15.99 -7.07
N HIS A 9 4.75 -15.35 -8.22
CA HIS A 9 5.01 -13.93 -8.34
C HIS A 9 4.14 -13.16 -7.35
N ARG A 10 4.71 -12.12 -6.74
CA ARG A 10 4.04 -11.33 -5.71
C ARG A 10 4.26 -9.85 -5.92
N VAL A 11 3.14 -9.14 -6.07
CA VAL A 11 3.09 -7.68 -6.15
C VAL A 11 2.31 -7.15 -4.95
N PHE A 12 2.82 -6.10 -4.31
CA PHE A 12 2.16 -5.48 -3.18
C PHE A 12 1.33 -4.26 -3.58
N LEU A 13 0.10 -4.19 -3.08
CA LEU A 13 -0.78 -3.04 -3.23
C LEU A 13 -0.76 -2.25 -1.92
N ILE A 14 -0.34 -0.99 -1.99
CA ILE A 14 -0.18 -0.12 -0.83
C ILE A 14 -1.37 0.82 -0.76
N SER A 15 -2.17 0.69 0.29
CA SER A 15 -3.23 1.66 0.57
C SER A 15 -2.67 3.08 0.72
N PRO A 16 -3.43 4.11 0.28
CA PRO A 16 -2.95 5.48 0.29
C PRO A 16 -2.71 6.02 1.70
N ALA A 17 -1.80 6.99 1.78
CA ALA A 17 -1.76 7.91 2.90
C ALA A 17 -2.98 8.84 2.84
N ARG A 18 -3.60 9.15 3.99
CA ARG A 18 -4.67 10.16 4.04
C ARG A 18 -4.05 11.55 3.83
N ILE A 19 -4.38 12.17 2.71
CA ILE A 19 -4.06 13.58 2.45
C ILE A 19 -5.12 14.46 3.14
N GLY A 20 -4.70 15.61 3.67
CA GLY A 20 -5.52 16.54 4.47
C GLY A 20 -5.28 16.48 5.99
N GLY A 21 -4.33 15.66 6.45
CA GLY A 21 -3.87 15.66 7.84
C GLY A 21 -2.76 16.70 8.11
N PRO A 22 -2.36 16.90 9.38
CA PRO A 22 -1.35 17.90 9.75
C PRO A 22 -0.04 17.77 8.95
N ARG A 23 0.48 16.54 8.78
CA ARG A 23 1.72 16.31 8.03
C ARG A 23 1.60 16.60 6.54
N SER A 24 0.47 16.25 5.90
CA SER A 24 0.27 16.64 4.50
C SER A 24 0.13 18.15 4.37
N ASN A 25 -0.50 18.81 5.33
CA ASN A 25 -0.65 20.28 5.31
C ASN A 25 0.71 20.96 5.46
N THR A 26 1.57 20.47 6.35
CA THR A 26 2.96 20.93 6.48
C THR A 26 3.74 20.72 5.18
N LEU A 27 3.62 19.55 4.55
CA LEU A 27 4.33 19.24 3.31
C LEU A 27 3.87 20.09 2.13
N LEU A 28 2.57 20.40 2.06
CA LEU A 28 1.95 21.11 0.94
C LEU A 28 1.89 22.64 1.14
N ARG A 29 2.31 23.14 2.30
CA ARG A 29 2.36 24.56 2.61
C ARG A 29 3.33 25.27 1.65
N GLN A 30 2.92 26.41 1.10
CA GLN A 30 3.71 27.17 0.12
C GLN A 30 5.04 27.64 0.71
N GLU A 31 5.03 28.05 1.98
CA GLU A 31 6.19 28.56 2.72
C GLU A 31 7.02 27.44 3.38
N ALA A 32 6.79 26.17 3.09
CA ALA A 32 7.64 25.09 3.60
C ALA A 32 8.96 25.06 2.83
N ASP A 33 10.08 25.21 3.52
CA ASP A 33 11.43 25.38 2.95
C ASP A 33 12.36 24.18 3.17
N PHE A 34 11.89 23.13 3.84
CA PHE A 34 12.66 21.89 3.95
C PHE A 34 12.74 21.17 2.60
N ASP A 35 13.84 20.45 2.38
CA ASP A 35 14.22 19.81 1.10
C ASP A 35 13.06 19.11 0.38
N LEU A 36 12.35 18.21 1.06
CA LEU A 36 11.26 17.46 0.44
C LEU A 36 10.11 18.35 -0.04
N ALA A 37 9.78 19.44 0.67
CA ALA A 37 8.73 20.36 0.22
C ALA A 37 9.16 21.13 -1.04
N ILE A 38 10.43 21.56 -1.10
CA ILE A 38 11.00 22.20 -2.29
C ILE A 38 10.99 21.23 -3.48
N ARG A 39 11.51 20.02 -3.29
CA ARG A 39 11.54 18.99 -4.34
C ARG A 39 10.14 18.63 -4.83
N LEU A 40 9.16 18.50 -3.94
CA LEU A 40 7.78 18.21 -4.31
C LEU A 40 7.13 19.35 -5.10
N ARG A 41 7.42 20.61 -4.78
CA ARG A 41 6.95 21.75 -5.60
C ARG A 41 7.58 21.74 -7.00
N ASN A 42 8.86 21.41 -7.07
CA ASN A 42 9.63 21.38 -8.32
C ASN A 42 9.45 20.09 -9.13
N GLY A 43 8.65 19.13 -8.65
CA GLY A 43 8.43 17.86 -9.35
C GLY A 43 9.58 16.86 -9.29
N SER A 44 10.53 17.05 -8.38
CA SER A 44 11.71 16.20 -8.21
C SER A 44 11.66 15.29 -6.97
N ALA A 45 10.49 15.22 -6.31
CA ALA A 45 10.22 14.25 -5.26
C ALA A 45 9.33 13.12 -5.77
N THR A 46 9.54 11.93 -5.25
CA THR A 46 8.73 10.75 -5.56
C THR A 46 7.48 10.68 -4.68
N LEU A 47 6.45 9.99 -5.18
CA LEU A 47 5.25 9.68 -4.42
C LEU A 47 5.57 8.92 -3.11
N GLY A 48 6.54 8.00 -3.16
CA GLY A 48 7.01 7.24 -2.00
C GLY A 48 7.64 8.12 -0.93
N GLU A 49 8.43 9.14 -1.31
CA GLU A 49 8.97 10.12 -0.36
C GLU A 49 7.86 10.96 0.29
N ALA A 50 6.90 11.46 -0.51
CA ALA A 50 5.77 12.23 0.00
C ALA A 50 4.93 11.40 0.99
N TYR A 51 4.59 10.16 0.64
CA TYR A 51 3.78 9.29 1.50
C TYR A 51 4.56 8.81 2.73
N SER A 52 5.88 8.64 2.62
CA SER A 52 6.76 8.39 3.77
C SER A 52 6.76 9.54 4.76
N PHE A 53 6.69 10.79 4.28
CA PHE A 53 6.55 11.96 5.14
C PHE A 53 5.17 12.00 5.81
N ILE A 54 4.10 11.83 5.03
CA ILE A 54 2.71 11.97 5.51
C ILE A 54 2.34 10.86 6.50
N SER A 55 2.59 9.60 6.16
CA SER A 55 2.20 8.44 6.99
C SER A 55 3.31 7.91 7.88
N GLY A 56 4.52 8.49 7.81
CA GLY A 56 5.64 8.15 8.68
C GLY A 56 5.95 6.65 8.71
N LEU A 57 6.07 6.11 9.93
CA LEU A 57 6.45 4.71 10.16
C LEU A 57 5.49 3.70 9.50
N TYR A 58 4.21 4.05 9.34
CA TYR A 58 3.26 3.11 8.75
C TYR A 58 3.58 2.85 7.28
N PHE A 59 3.82 3.91 6.49
CA PHE A 59 4.19 3.75 5.08
C PHE A 59 5.61 3.20 4.93
N ARG A 60 6.58 3.70 5.72
CA ARG A 60 7.95 3.19 5.71
C ARG A 60 8.02 1.70 6.05
N GLY A 61 7.23 1.24 7.01
CA GLY A 61 7.14 -0.18 7.36
C GLY A 61 6.63 -1.03 6.21
N LYS A 62 5.61 -0.55 5.47
CA LYS A 62 5.13 -1.25 4.26
C LYS A 62 6.22 -1.32 3.20
N MET A 63 6.92 -0.22 2.93
CA MET A 63 7.99 -0.21 1.92
C MET A 63 9.18 -1.10 2.31
N ALA A 64 9.56 -1.13 3.59
CA ALA A 64 10.58 -2.06 4.07
C ALA A 64 10.15 -3.52 3.88
N TYR A 65 8.89 -3.83 4.17
CA TYR A 65 8.33 -5.16 4.01
C TYR A 65 8.24 -5.58 2.53
N VAL A 66 7.82 -4.68 1.64
CA VAL A 66 7.89 -4.89 0.18
C VAL A 66 9.32 -5.22 -0.24
N GLY A 67 10.30 -4.44 0.21
CA GLY A 67 11.71 -4.67 -0.14
C GLY A 67 12.24 -6.03 0.31
N ALA A 68 11.71 -6.59 1.39
CA ALA A 68 12.12 -7.88 1.92
C ALA A 68 11.43 -9.08 1.23
N PHE A 69 10.17 -8.92 0.79
CA PHE A 69 9.31 -10.06 0.43
C PHE A 69 8.64 -9.96 -0.95
N ALA A 70 8.87 -8.90 -1.71
CA ALA A 70 8.35 -8.80 -3.08
C ALA A 70 9.10 -9.75 -4.02
N ALA A 71 8.33 -10.40 -4.90
CA ALA A 71 8.85 -11.27 -5.94
C ALA A 71 8.07 -10.99 -7.24
N PRO A 72 8.10 -9.75 -7.75
CA PRO A 72 7.24 -9.39 -8.88
C PRO A 72 7.63 -10.20 -10.14
N PRO A 73 6.69 -10.38 -11.07
CA PRO A 73 7.02 -10.80 -12.43
C PRO A 73 8.07 -9.88 -13.06
N VAL A 74 8.85 -10.40 -14.01
CA VAL A 74 9.84 -9.60 -14.73
C VAL A 74 9.15 -8.39 -15.39
N GLY A 75 9.70 -7.20 -15.15
CA GLY A 75 9.15 -5.94 -15.68
C GLY A 75 7.95 -5.37 -14.92
N ALA A 76 7.43 -6.06 -13.90
CA ALA A 76 6.37 -5.52 -13.03
C ALA A 76 6.99 -4.84 -11.80
N PRO A 77 6.37 -3.76 -11.29
CA PRO A 77 6.84 -3.11 -10.07
C PRO A 77 6.59 -4.00 -8.83
N PRO A 78 7.50 -4.04 -7.84
CA PRO A 78 7.32 -4.82 -6.61
C PRO A 78 6.19 -4.29 -5.73
N ALA A 79 5.87 -3.00 -5.87
CA ALA A 79 4.74 -2.37 -5.20
C ALA A 79 4.11 -1.28 -6.04
N LEU A 80 2.79 -1.13 -5.86
CA LEU A 80 1.98 -0.08 -6.42
C LEU A 80 1.16 0.58 -5.31
N ILE A 81 1.10 1.90 -5.30
CA ILE A 81 0.30 2.67 -4.36
C ILE A 81 -1.07 2.93 -4.99
N ILE A 82 -2.14 2.64 -4.26
CA ILE A 82 -3.49 3.03 -4.64
C ILE A 82 -3.60 4.54 -4.42
N VAL A 83 -3.66 5.32 -5.49
CA VAL A 83 -3.72 6.79 -5.45
C VAL A 83 -5.11 7.26 -5.93
N PRO A 84 -5.90 7.93 -5.08
CA PRO A 84 -7.22 8.39 -5.47
C PRO A 84 -7.18 9.31 -6.69
N GLY A 85 -8.01 9.03 -7.69
CA GLY A 85 -8.03 9.77 -8.96
C GLY A 85 -7.02 9.27 -10.01
N LEU A 86 -6.03 8.48 -9.63
CA LEU A 86 -4.91 8.10 -10.51
C LEU A 86 -4.73 6.60 -10.69
N GLY A 87 -5.24 5.78 -9.76
CA GLY A 87 -5.21 4.32 -9.86
C GLY A 87 -4.03 3.70 -9.13
N LEU A 88 -3.22 2.88 -9.81
CA LEU A 88 -2.07 2.20 -9.23
C LEU A 88 -0.77 2.87 -9.70
N VAL A 89 -0.05 3.51 -8.78
CA VAL A 89 1.14 4.33 -9.09
C VAL A 89 2.39 3.76 -8.43
N PRO A 90 3.49 3.54 -9.16
CA PRO A 90 4.76 3.14 -8.57
C PRO A 90 5.27 4.14 -7.52
N PRO A 91 5.87 3.68 -6.40
CA PRO A 91 6.40 4.58 -5.38
C PRO A 91 7.51 5.52 -5.91
N GLN A 92 8.21 5.13 -6.97
CA GLN A 92 9.29 5.90 -7.60
C GLN A 92 8.78 6.98 -8.57
N THR A 93 7.48 7.04 -8.84
CA THR A 93 6.91 8.04 -9.75
C THR A 93 7.12 9.45 -9.19
N MET A 94 7.72 10.32 -10.01
CA MET A 94 7.87 11.74 -9.69
C MET A 94 6.50 12.39 -9.58
N PHE A 95 6.33 13.23 -8.57
CA PHE A 95 5.04 13.78 -8.21
C PHE A 95 5.15 15.26 -7.84
N HIS A 96 4.17 16.04 -8.27
CA HIS A 96 4.06 17.46 -7.92
C HIS A 96 3.12 17.68 -6.74
N ALA A 97 3.34 18.77 -6.01
CA ALA A 97 2.48 19.21 -4.92
C ALA A 97 1.01 19.41 -5.36
N GLU A 98 0.78 19.89 -6.59
CA GLU A 98 -0.56 20.07 -7.16
C GLU A 98 -1.26 18.73 -7.43
N GLN A 99 -0.54 17.75 -7.98
CA GLN A 99 -1.08 16.41 -8.16
C GLN A 99 -1.48 15.82 -6.81
N LEU A 100 -0.64 15.99 -5.78
CA LEU A 100 -0.96 15.52 -4.43
C LEU A 100 -2.21 16.21 -3.85
N ARG A 101 -2.38 17.51 -4.08
CA ARG A 101 -3.62 18.24 -3.73
C ARG A 101 -4.84 17.69 -4.47
N GLY A 102 -4.71 17.42 -5.76
CA GLY A 102 -5.80 16.83 -6.57
C GLY A 102 -6.28 15.49 -6.00
N THR A 103 -5.37 14.63 -5.53
CA THR A 103 -5.75 13.34 -4.93
C THR A 103 -6.57 13.50 -3.64
N ALA A 104 -6.38 14.59 -2.88
CA ALA A 104 -7.12 14.85 -1.65
C ALA A 104 -8.60 15.14 -1.93
N GLY A 105 -8.91 15.68 -3.12
CA GLY A 105 -10.26 16.00 -3.55
C GLY A 105 -11.09 14.81 -4.01
N VAL A 106 -10.51 13.60 -4.11
CA VAL A 106 -11.20 12.41 -4.61
C VAL A 106 -11.63 11.50 -3.44
N PRO A 107 -12.94 11.42 -3.13
CA PRO A 107 -13.43 10.54 -2.06
C PRO A 107 -13.12 9.07 -2.34
N ILE A 108 -12.51 8.40 -1.37
CA ILE A 108 -12.23 6.96 -1.44
C ILE A 108 -13.49 6.19 -1.07
N LYS A 109 -14.31 5.89 -2.07
CA LYS A 109 -15.56 5.12 -1.96
C LYS A 109 -15.70 4.21 -3.17
N GLU A 110 -16.17 2.99 -2.94
CA GLU A 110 -16.46 1.99 -3.97
C GLU A 110 -17.52 2.47 -4.99
N SER A 111 -18.41 3.38 -4.58
CA SER A 111 -19.41 3.99 -5.46
C SER A 111 -18.91 5.20 -6.25
N ASN A 112 -17.68 5.68 -6.02
CA ASN A 112 -17.14 6.86 -6.68
C ASN A 112 -16.34 6.50 -7.94
N PRO A 113 -16.83 6.78 -9.17
CA PRO A 113 -16.13 6.43 -10.40
C PRO A 113 -14.79 7.13 -10.57
N ALA A 114 -14.63 8.36 -10.06
CA ALA A 114 -13.36 9.08 -10.10
C ALA A 114 -12.27 8.35 -9.28
N PHE A 115 -12.67 7.52 -8.32
CA PHE A 115 -11.76 6.65 -7.58
C PHE A 115 -11.64 5.26 -8.23
N THR A 116 -12.77 4.61 -8.55
CA THR A 116 -12.77 3.20 -8.96
C THR A 116 -12.35 2.97 -10.41
N ALA A 117 -12.70 3.85 -11.34
CA ALA A 117 -12.37 3.68 -12.76
C ALA A 117 -10.84 3.61 -13.01
N PRO A 118 -10.01 4.54 -12.52
CA PRO A 118 -8.56 4.42 -12.70
C PRO A 118 -7.97 3.22 -11.95
N LEU A 119 -8.51 2.88 -10.77
CA LEU A 119 -8.07 1.71 -10.00
C LEU A 119 -8.32 0.41 -10.76
N LEU A 120 -9.52 0.22 -11.31
CA LEU A 120 -9.91 -0.98 -12.07
C LEU A 120 -9.11 -1.10 -13.37
N ARG A 121 -8.91 0.02 -14.09
CA ARG A 121 -8.08 0.08 -15.29
C ARG A 121 -6.67 -0.46 -15.01
N ASP A 122 -6.02 0.08 -13.97
CA ASP A 122 -4.63 -0.29 -13.68
C ASP A 122 -4.53 -1.68 -13.05
N ALA A 123 -5.51 -2.09 -12.24
CA ALA A 123 -5.59 -3.45 -11.73
C ALA A 123 -5.71 -4.46 -12.87
N ALA A 124 -6.53 -4.20 -13.88
CA ALA A 124 -6.68 -5.08 -15.04
C ALA A 124 -5.39 -5.16 -15.89
N MET A 125 -4.66 -4.05 -16.04
CA MET A 125 -3.35 -4.06 -16.70
C MET A 125 -2.33 -4.88 -15.92
N LEU A 126 -2.26 -4.66 -14.61
CA LEU A 126 -1.39 -5.41 -13.72
C LEU A 126 -1.72 -6.90 -13.76
N ASP A 127 -3.01 -7.26 -13.79
CA ASP A 127 -3.44 -8.65 -13.82
C ASP A 127 -2.96 -9.40 -15.07
N ARG A 128 -3.12 -8.74 -16.23
CA ARG A 128 -2.61 -9.27 -17.50
C ARG A 128 -1.10 -9.43 -17.51
N GLN A 129 -0.37 -8.48 -16.90
CA GLN A 129 1.09 -8.54 -16.82
C GLN A 129 1.56 -9.63 -15.85
N GLY A 130 0.86 -9.83 -14.74
CA GLY A 130 1.23 -10.82 -13.72
C GLY A 130 0.95 -12.26 -14.12
N GLY A 131 -0.04 -12.49 -14.98
CA GLY A 131 -0.45 -13.84 -15.35
C GLY A 131 -1.16 -14.58 -14.21
N PRO A 132 -1.54 -15.85 -14.41
CA PRO A 132 -2.43 -16.59 -13.51
C PRO A 132 -1.82 -16.93 -12.16
N ASP A 133 -0.50 -17.00 -12.05
CA ASP A 133 0.20 -17.40 -10.82
C ASP A 133 0.62 -16.20 -9.94
N CYS A 134 0.38 -14.96 -10.40
CA CYS A 134 0.71 -13.77 -9.63
C CYS A 134 -0.32 -13.52 -8.52
N GLN A 135 0.18 -13.31 -7.31
CA GLN A 135 -0.55 -12.94 -6.12
C GLN A 135 -0.44 -11.43 -5.86
N TYR A 136 -1.54 -10.82 -5.44
CA TYR A 136 -1.63 -9.39 -5.13
C TYR A 136 -1.91 -9.19 -3.65
N VAL A 137 -0.95 -8.66 -2.91
CA VAL A 137 -1.06 -8.54 -1.45
C VAL A 137 -1.36 -7.10 -1.04
N LEU A 138 -2.53 -6.86 -0.47
CA LEU A 138 -2.96 -5.54 0.01
C LEU A 138 -2.34 -5.24 1.40
N LEU A 139 -1.36 -4.34 1.44
CA LEU A 139 -0.83 -3.76 2.67
C LEU A 139 -1.62 -2.51 3.05
N GLY A 140 -2.79 -2.72 3.64
CA GLY A 140 -3.68 -1.62 3.98
C GLY A 140 -4.81 -1.94 4.92
N SER A 141 -5.72 -0.98 5.04
CA SER A 141 -6.98 -1.21 5.72
C SER A 141 -7.88 -2.10 4.88
N ILE A 142 -8.21 -3.26 5.43
CA ILE A 142 -9.17 -4.24 4.90
C ILE A 142 -10.54 -4.16 5.56
N ALA A 143 -10.68 -3.33 6.61
CA ALA A 143 -11.89 -3.26 7.42
C ALA A 143 -13.10 -2.64 6.69
N THR A 144 -12.87 -2.10 5.49
CA THR A 144 -13.89 -1.42 4.67
C THR A 144 -13.76 -1.90 3.23
N ALA A 145 -14.90 -2.05 2.57
CA ALA A 145 -15.05 -2.47 1.17
C ALA A 145 -14.33 -1.59 0.14
N LYS A 146 -14.02 -0.34 0.48
CA LYS A 146 -13.56 0.72 -0.44
C LYS A 146 -12.41 0.35 -1.39
N TYR A 147 -11.50 -0.54 -0.99
CA TYR A 147 -10.43 -1.05 -1.86
C TYR A 147 -10.68 -2.49 -2.27
N THR A 148 -11.21 -3.29 -1.36
CA THR A 148 -11.32 -4.74 -1.53
C THR A 148 -12.33 -5.09 -2.61
N ASP A 149 -13.47 -4.42 -2.66
CA ASP A 149 -14.53 -4.74 -3.61
C ASP A 149 -14.11 -4.51 -5.07
N PRO A 150 -13.59 -3.32 -5.47
CA PRO A 150 -13.13 -3.13 -6.84
C PRO A 150 -11.94 -4.04 -7.17
N LEU A 151 -11.01 -4.27 -6.25
CA LEU A 151 -9.86 -5.13 -6.51
C LEU A 151 -10.23 -6.62 -6.61
N LEU A 152 -11.23 -7.08 -5.86
CA LEU A 152 -11.76 -8.45 -5.92
C LEU A 152 -12.40 -8.76 -7.28
N GLN A 153 -13.00 -7.75 -7.93
CA GLN A 153 -13.58 -7.91 -9.27
C GLN A 153 -12.53 -8.28 -10.32
N VAL A 154 -11.28 -7.86 -10.11
CA VAL A 154 -10.17 -8.10 -11.04
C VAL A 154 -9.36 -9.33 -10.62
N PHE A 155 -8.86 -9.32 -9.39
CA PHE A 155 -7.88 -10.32 -8.95
C PHE A 155 -8.50 -11.59 -8.36
N GLY A 156 -9.79 -11.57 -8.03
CA GLY A 156 -10.49 -12.72 -7.46
C GLY A 156 -9.79 -13.28 -6.22
N GLU A 157 -9.53 -14.59 -6.21
CA GLU A 157 -8.89 -15.28 -5.08
C GLU A 157 -7.40 -14.97 -4.92
N ARG A 158 -6.79 -14.32 -5.92
CA ARG A 158 -5.38 -13.90 -5.88
C ARG A 158 -5.19 -12.58 -5.16
N LEU A 159 -6.27 -11.90 -4.76
CA LEU A 159 -6.20 -10.76 -3.84
C LEU A 159 -6.11 -11.26 -2.41
N LEU A 160 -4.95 -11.03 -1.80
CA LEU A 160 -4.63 -11.47 -0.46
C LEU A 160 -4.37 -10.28 0.48
N PHE A 161 -4.38 -10.54 1.78
CA PHE A 161 -3.90 -9.62 2.79
C PHE A 161 -3.27 -10.37 3.97
N PRO A 162 -2.41 -9.73 4.79
CA PRO A 162 -1.84 -10.38 5.96
C PRO A 162 -2.91 -10.63 7.04
N SER A 163 -3.11 -11.88 7.43
CA SER A 163 -4.12 -12.26 8.44
C SER A 163 -3.89 -11.57 9.78
N GLU A 164 -2.63 -11.28 10.11
CA GLU A 164 -2.19 -10.60 11.32
C GLU A 164 -2.59 -9.13 11.36
N PHE A 165 -3.13 -8.57 10.27
CA PHE A 165 -3.68 -7.21 10.25
C PHE A 165 -5.07 -7.12 10.90
N VAL A 166 -5.78 -8.24 11.05
CA VAL A 166 -7.11 -8.26 11.66
C VAL A 166 -7.05 -7.72 13.09
N GLY A 167 -7.95 -6.79 13.42
CA GLY A 167 -8.02 -6.13 14.73
C GLY A 167 -6.87 -5.14 15.02
N ARG A 168 -5.93 -4.91 14.10
CA ARG A 168 -4.81 -3.97 14.28
C ARG A 168 -5.08 -2.60 13.65
N GLY A 169 -4.84 -1.54 14.40
CA GLY A 169 -4.78 -0.17 13.88
C GLY A 169 -3.50 0.11 13.07
N ASP A 170 -3.48 1.23 12.34
CA ASP A 170 -2.40 1.63 11.41
C ASP A 170 -1.00 1.51 12.01
N MET A 171 -0.77 2.11 13.17
CA MET A 171 0.55 2.10 13.81
C MET A 171 0.99 0.70 14.25
N SER A 172 0.05 -0.14 14.73
CA SER A 172 0.37 -1.52 15.09
C SER A 172 0.70 -2.35 13.85
N ARG A 173 0.02 -2.12 12.73
CA ARG A 173 0.35 -2.77 11.46
C ARG A 173 1.71 -2.33 10.96
N GLY A 174 2.00 -1.03 11.00
CA GLY A 174 3.30 -0.46 10.62
C GLY A 174 4.47 -1.04 11.41
N GLY A 175 4.33 -1.11 12.73
CA GLY A 175 5.34 -1.73 13.59
C GLY A 175 5.52 -3.23 13.33
N LEU A 176 4.44 -3.95 13.02
CA LEU A 176 4.48 -5.37 12.69
C LEU A 176 5.28 -5.61 11.40
N VAL A 177 4.89 -4.96 10.30
CA VAL A 177 5.56 -5.16 9.01
C VAL A 177 7.03 -4.74 9.04
N LEU A 178 7.36 -3.69 9.80
CA LEU A 178 8.76 -3.27 9.95
C LEU A 178 9.60 -4.33 10.68
N ARG A 179 9.06 -4.96 11.72
CA ARG A 179 9.75 -6.04 12.46
C ARG A 179 9.91 -7.28 11.61
N CYS A 180 8.87 -7.67 10.89
CA CYS A 180 8.92 -8.78 9.94
C CYS A 180 10.00 -8.56 8.88
N ALA A 181 10.08 -7.36 8.32
CA ALA A 181 11.14 -6.99 7.38
C ALA A 181 12.54 -7.10 8.02
N GLN A 182 12.70 -6.65 9.27
CA GLN A 182 13.98 -6.73 9.99
C GLN A 182 14.38 -8.16 10.36
N SER A 183 13.41 -9.03 10.66
CA SER A 183 13.66 -10.41 11.10
C SER A 183 13.63 -11.42 9.95
N GLY A 184 13.30 -11.00 8.72
CA GLY A 184 13.11 -11.91 7.59
C GLY A 184 11.89 -12.84 7.70
N ASN A 185 10.96 -12.56 8.63
CA ASN A 185 9.79 -13.41 8.85
C ASN A 185 8.59 -12.86 8.09
N GLU A 186 8.22 -13.54 7.01
CA GLU A 186 7.05 -13.16 6.21
C GLU A 186 5.73 -13.43 6.96
N LEU A 187 4.74 -12.56 6.78
CA LEU A 187 3.39 -12.71 7.33
C LEU A 187 2.56 -13.74 6.56
N SER A 188 1.54 -14.29 7.22
CA SER A 188 0.62 -15.25 6.61
C SER A 188 -0.46 -14.53 5.80
N TYR A 189 -0.52 -14.80 4.49
CA TYR A 189 -1.52 -14.20 3.62
C TYR A 189 -2.77 -15.07 3.49
N VAL A 190 -3.93 -14.44 3.59
CA VAL A 190 -5.23 -15.06 3.37
C VAL A 190 -6.01 -14.31 2.29
N CYS A 191 -6.88 -15.02 1.57
CA CYS A 191 -7.72 -14.44 0.54
C CYS A 191 -8.65 -13.38 1.13
N VAL A 192 -8.82 -12.25 0.45
CA VAL A 192 -9.79 -11.23 0.86
C VAL A 192 -11.22 -11.76 0.72
N ARG A 193 -11.50 -12.60 -0.28
CA ARG A 193 -12.83 -13.19 -0.49
C ARG A 193 -13.21 -14.06 0.71
N GLY A 194 -14.32 -13.72 1.36
CA GLY A 194 -14.88 -14.49 2.48
C GLY A 194 -14.10 -14.36 3.80
N ALA A 195 -13.08 -13.50 3.88
CA ALA A 195 -12.33 -13.31 5.11
C ALA A 195 -13.08 -12.48 6.16
N THR A 196 -13.00 -12.91 7.41
CA THR A 196 -13.45 -12.11 8.56
C THR A 196 -12.44 -10.99 8.83
N VAL A 197 -12.74 -9.78 8.38
CA VAL A 197 -11.86 -8.60 8.51
C VAL A 197 -12.01 -7.84 9.83
N GLN A 198 -13.00 -8.21 10.65
CA GLN A 198 -13.21 -7.69 12.00
C GLN A 198 -12.85 -8.76 13.04
N GLY A 199 -12.01 -8.43 14.01
CA GLY A 199 -11.58 -9.38 15.03
C GLY A 199 -11.09 -8.70 16.29
N ARG A 200 -10.93 -9.50 17.36
CA ARG A 200 -10.44 -9.02 18.65
C ARG A 200 -9.07 -8.37 18.47
N ARG A 201 -8.89 -7.19 19.09
CA ARG A 201 -7.62 -6.47 19.07
C ARG A 201 -6.50 -7.39 19.62
N PRO A 202 -5.47 -7.72 18.82
CA PRO A 202 -4.38 -8.57 19.28
C PRO A 202 -3.47 -7.84 20.26
N GLU A 203 -2.61 -8.61 20.96
CA GLU A 203 -1.67 -8.07 21.94
C GLU A 203 -0.74 -7.00 21.37
N LYS A 204 -0.31 -6.09 22.24
CA LYS A 204 0.66 -5.05 21.88
C LYS A 204 1.96 -5.72 21.49
N LEU A 205 2.60 -5.18 20.45
CA LEU A 205 3.93 -5.61 20.05
C LEU A 205 4.92 -5.37 21.19
N SER A 206 5.66 -6.41 21.60
CA SER A 206 6.66 -6.32 22.68
C SER A 206 7.67 -5.20 22.41
N PRO A 207 8.19 -4.48 23.41
CA PRO A 207 9.18 -3.42 23.18
C PRO A 207 10.38 -3.93 22.37
N LEU A 208 10.88 -3.12 21.42
CA LEU A 208 12.15 -3.43 20.77
C LEU A 208 13.26 -3.32 21.82
N ARG A 209 14.08 -4.37 21.95
CA ARG A 209 15.34 -4.25 22.70
C ARG A 209 16.17 -3.17 22.01
N LYS A 210 16.54 -2.12 22.76
CA LYS A 210 17.50 -1.14 22.27
C LYS A 210 18.81 -1.89 21.97
N ARG A 211 19.27 -1.80 20.73
CA ARG A 211 20.64 -2.17 20.37
C ARG A 211 21.59 -1.11 20.90
#